data_AF-A0A078B3S8-F1
#
_entry.id   AF-A0A078B3S8-F1
#
_cell.length_a   1.000
_cell.length_b   1.000
_cell.length_c   1.000
_cell.angle_alpha   90.00
_cell.angle_beta   90.00
_cell.angle_gamma   90.00
#
_symmetry.space_group_name_H-M   'P 1'
#
loop_
_entity.id
_entity.type
_entity.pdbx_description
1 polymer ?
#
loop_
_entity_poly.entity_id
_entity_poly.type
_entity_poly.pdbx_seq_one_letter_code
_entity_poly.pdbx_strand_id
1 'polypeptide(L)'
;MDVFGIPVSLTYKGDPHLKSFPGGLATLLVRAGVFIYFLMQLIQVWQKSTTIQASQYRLDLSKDSRQYNLTDKDFDFAYKLEYIFFQQEPEVYPWVMNAAGRSVQQKIRVKQDIEICKFGRLGLEPNTIDYLNVVKNYYCPKEINFQLQGSYSAQSIKQIQLQVTYCNQTNLDLKYNKTKQLKMKQICKTLGF
;
A
#
# COMPACT_ATOMS: atom_id res chain seq x y z
N MET A 1 17.22 48.78 -35.49
CA MET A 1 16.87 50.00 -34.73
C MET A 1 17.98 51.00 -34.97
N ASP A 2 17.66 52.17 -35.51
CA ASP A 2 18.60 53.29 -35.65
C ASP A 2 18.61 54.12 -34.35
N VAL A 3 19.70 54.84 -34.08
CA VAL A 3 20.10 55.47 -32.80
C VAL A 3 19.10 56.51 -32.25
N PHE A 4 18.05 56.86 -32.99
CA PHE A 4 17.03 57.85 -32.58
C PHE A 4 15.67 57.26 -32.19
N GLY A 5 15.51 55.94 -32.11
CA GLY A 5 14.30 55.32 -31.52
C GLY A 5 12.99 55.58 -32.27
N ILE A 6 13.04 56.19 -33.46
CA ILE A 6 11.87 56.36 -34.34
C ILE A 6 11.66 55.02 -35.07
N PRO A 7 10.48 54.40 -34.99
CA PRO A 7 10.22 53.18 -35.75
C PRO A 7 10.27 53.51 -37.24
N VAL A 8 11.31 53.03 -37.92
CA VAL A 8 11.43 53.14 -39.39
C VAL A 8 10.36 52.23 -40.00
N SER A 9 9.19 52.79 -40.25
CA SER A 9 8.13 52.13 -41.02
C SER A 9 8.51 52.18 -42.50
N LEU A 10 8.85 51.03 -43.08
CA LEU A 10 9.06 50.89 -44.52
C LEU A 10 7.70 51.03 -45.23
N THR A 11 7.31 52.26 -45.54
CA THR A 11 6.11 52.56 -46.33
C THR A 11 6.42 52.37 -47.82
N TYR A 12 5.84 51.34 -48.44
CA TYR A 12 5.86 51.20 -49.90
C TYR A 12 4.58 51.83 -50.47
N LYS A 13 4.74 52.93 -51.22
CA LYS A 13 3.63 53.72 -51.81
C LYS A 13 2.61 54.27 -50.80
N GLY A 14 3.07 54.76 -49.65
CA GLY A 14 2.25 55.59 -48.75
C GLY A 14 1.27 54.85 -47.83
N ASP A 15 1.19 53.52 -47.88
CA ASP A 15 0.42 52.72 -46.93
C ASP A 15 1.34 51.94 -45.96
N PRO A 16 1.06 51.95 -44.65
CA PRO A 16 1.87 51.24 -43.63
C PRO A 16 1.64 49.72 -43.61
N HIS A 17 0.67 49.21 -44.39
CA HIS A 17 0.38 47.79 -44.48
C HIS A 17 0.78 47.25 -45.85
N LEU A 18 1.87 46.49 -45.90
CA LEU A 18 2.21 45.65 -47.05
C LEU A 18 1.09 44.61 -47.24
N LYS A 19 0.12 44.90 -48.11
CA LYS A 19 -0.88 43.93 -48.60
C LYS A 19 -0.18 42.90 -49.48
N SER A 20 0.56 41.99 -48.85
CA SER A 20 1.15 40.85 -49.53
C SER A 20 0.06 39.79 -49.75
N PHE A 21 -0.46 39.72 -50.98
CA PHE A 21 -1.34 38.65 -51.44
C PHE A 21 -0.87 37.23 -51.01
N PRO A 22 0.43 36.86 -51.12
CA PRO A 22 0.89 35.55 -50.67
C PRO A 22 0.80 35.35 -49.14
N GLY A 23 0.97 36.40 -48.33
CA GLY A 23 0.85 36.33 -46.87
C GLY A 23 -0.60 36.12 -46.42
N GLY A 24 -1.56 36.72 -47.13
CA GLY A 24 -2.99 36.49 -46.91
C GLY A 24 -3.41 35.06 -47.21
N LEU A 25 -2.92 34.49 -48.31
CA LEU A 25 -3.19 33.10 -48.69
C LEU A 25 -2.61 32.09 -47.69
N ALA A 26 -1.36 32.32 -47.24
CA ALA A 26 -0.73 31.47 -46.23
C ALA A 26 -1.52 31.48 -44.91
N THR A 27 -2.04 32.64 -44.50
CA THR A 27 -2.85 32.76 -43.27
C THR A 27 -4.18 32.00 -43.36
N LEU A 28 -4.82 32.02 -44.52
CA LEU A 28 -6.05 31.25 -44.77
C LEU A 28 -5.80 29.74 -44.70
N LEU A 29 -4.70 29.26 -45.29
CA LEU A 29 -4.33 27.84 -45.27
C LEU A 29 -4.06 27.33 -43.85
N VAL A 30 -3.32 28.10 -43.04
CA VAL A 30 -3.06 27.74 -41.64
C VAL A 30 -4.36 27.67 -40.83
N ARG A 31 -5.26 28.64 -41.00
CA ARG A 31 -6.56 28.65 -40.31
C ARG A 31 -7.44 27.48 -40.73
N ALA A 32 -7.46 27.13 -42.02
CA ALA A 32 -8.18 25.97 -42.52
C ALA A 32 -7.61 24.65 -41.96
N GLY A 33 -6.27 24.54 -41.88
CA GLY A 33 -5.61 23.36 -41.31
C GLY A 33 -5.96 23.15 -39.83
N VAL A 34 -5.95 24.20 -39.02
CA VAL A 34 -6.36 24.14 -37.60
C VAL A 34 -7.83 23.73 -37.47
N PHE A 35 -8.70 24.25 -38.35
CA PHE A 35 -10.12 23.91 -38.34
C PHE A 35 -10.38 22.44 -38.69
N ILE A 36 -9.68 21.90 -39.69
CA ILE A 36 -9.77 20.47 -40.06
C ILE A 36 -9.28 19.59 -38.90
N TYR A 37 -8.16 19.96 -38.27
CA TYR A 37 -7.67 19.24 -37.09
C TYR A 37 -8.68 19.22 -35.95
N PHE A 38 -9.35 20.34 -35.69
CA PHE A 38 -10.41 20.43 -34.68
C PHE A 38 -11.61 19.52 -34.99
N LEU A 39 -12.07 19.47 -36.25
CA LEU A 39 -13.15 18.57 -36.66
C LEU A 39 -12.78 17.09 -36.48
N MET A 40 -11.52 16.70 -36.78
CA MET A 40 -11.05 15.33 -36.53
C MET A 40 -11.11 14.95 -35.05
N GLN A 41 -10.72 15.86 -34.15
CA GLN A 41 -10.79 15.63 -32.70
C GLN A 41 -12.25 15.50 -32.22
N LEU A 42 -13.17 16.31 -32.74
CA LEU A 42 -14.60 16.19 -32.42
C LEU A 42 -15.17 14.84 -32.85
N ILE A 43 -14.81 14.33 -34.03
CA ILE A 43 -15.23 13.01 -34.50
C ILE A 43 -14.67 11.92 -33.58
N GLN A 44 -13.39 12.00 -33.18
CA GLN A 44 -12.79 11.04 -32.26
C GLN A 44 -13.47 11.05 -30.88
N VAL A 45 -13.82 12.22 -30.35
CA VAL A 45 -14.54 12.33 -29.07
C VAL A 45 -15.95 11.76 -29.19
N TRP A 46 -16.64 12.03 -30.30
CA TRP A 46 -18.02 11.56 -30.49
C TRP A 46 -18.10 10.05 -30.74
N GLN A 47 -17.10 9.47 -31.41
CA GLN A 47 -16.98 8.02 -31.61
C GLN A 47 -16.51 7.26 -30.37
N LYS A 48 -15.86 7.92 -29.40
CA LYS A 48 -15.54 7.32 -28.10
C LYS A 48 -16.78 7.25 -27.20
N SER A 49 -17.76 6.44 -27.62
CA SER A 49 -18.66 5.75 -26.69
C SER A 49 -17.88 4.60 -26.04
N THR A 50 -16.85 4.93 -25.26
CA THR A 50 -16.30 3.96 -24.33
C THR A 50 -17.32 3.83 -23.21
N THR A 51 -18.22 2.87 -23.34
CA THR A 51 -19.01 2.36 -22.21
C THR A 51 -18.00 1.77 -21.24
N ILE A 52 -17.49 2.62 -20.34
CA ILE A 52 -16.69 2.20 -19.21
C ILE A 52 -17.65 1.37 -18.36
N GLN A 53 -17.69 0.05 -18.59
CA GLN A 53 -18.37 -0.89 -17.73
C GLN A 53 -17.56 -0.97 -16.43
N ALA A 54 -17.79 -0.01 -15.54
CA ALA A 54 -17.27 -0.06 -14.19
C ALA A 54 -18.03 -1.14 -13.42
N SER A 55 -17.53 -2.37 -13.45
CA SER A 55 -18.05 -3.43 -12.58
C SER A 55 -17.59 -3.15 -11.16
N GLN A 56 -18.50 -2.70 -10.30
CA GLN A 56 -18.25 -2.55 -8.87
C GLN A 56 -18.80 -3.78 -8.15
N TYR A 57 -17.91 -4.57 -7.55
CA TYR A 57 -18.31 -5.69 -6.71
C TYR A 57 -18.29 -5.25 -5.24
N ARG A 58 -19.46 -5.21 -4.61
CA ARG A 58 -19.60 -4.96 -3.17
C ARG A 58 -19.62 -6.30 -2.45
N LEU A 59 -18.58 -6.56 -1.68
CA LEU A 59 -18.46 -7.77 -0.89
C LEU A 59 -18.90 -7.50 0.56
N ASP A 60 -19.83 -8.29 1.07
CA ASP A 60 -20.21 -8.28 2.49
C ASP A 60 -19.16 -9.06 3.31
N LEU A 61 -18.23 -8.32 3.91
CA LEU A 61 -17.17 -8.88 4.75
C LEU A 61 -17.69 -9.52 6.05
N SER A 62 -18.96 -9.29 6.42
CA SER A 62 -19.53 -9.80 7.66
C SER A 62 -19.88 -11.29 7.57
N LYS A 63 -20.21 -11.74 6.35
CA LYS A 63 -20.63 -13.11 6.01
C LYS A 63 -19.60 -13.86 5.14
N ASP A 64 -18.48 -13.23 4.84
CA ASP A 64 -17.46 -13.82 3.98
C ASP A 64 -16.77 -14.99 4.68
N SER A 65 -16.93 -16.19 4.11
CA SER A 65 -16.33 -17.44 4.61
C SER A 65 -15.01 -17.78 3.92
N ARG A 66 -14.53 -16.96 2.99
CA ARG A 66 -13.29 -17.21 2.25
C ARG A 66 -12.08 -17.25 3.20
N GLN A 67 -11.30 -18.31 3.07
CA GLN A 67 -10.07 -18.52 3.82
C GLN A 67 -8.88 -18.42 2.87
N TYR A 68 -7.89 -17.63 3.24
CA TYR A 68 -6.64 -17.47 2.52
C TYR A 68 -5.58 -18.29 3.21
N ASN A 69 -5.08 -19.32 2.54
CA ASN A 69 -3.98 -20.13 3.03
C ASN A 69 -2.67 -19.46 2.63
N LEU A 70 -1.97 -18.90 3.62
CA LEU A 70 -0.65 -18.32 3.45
C LEU A 70 0.39 -19.39 3.74
N THR A 71 1.18 -19.70 2.72
CA THR A 71 2.35 -20.57 2.84
C THR A 71 3.62 -19.77 2.62
N ASP A 72 4.77 -20.28 3.07
CA ASP A 72 6.09 -19.64 2.87
C ASP A 72 6.41 -19.30 1.40
N LYS A 73 5.72 -19.92 0.43
CA LYS A 73 5.90 -19.66 -1.01
C LYS A 73 5.15 -18.42 -1.48
N ASP A 74 3.98 -18.18 -0.91
CA ASP A 74 3.04 -17.16 -1.39
C ASP A 74 3.18 -15.86 -0.59
N PHE A 75 3.63 -15.97 0.66
CA PHE A 75 3.71 -14.86 1.58
C PHE A 75 4.87 -15.03 2.56
N ASP A 76 5.69 -14.00 2.67
CA ASP A 76 6.73 -13.88 3.68
C ASP A 76 6.68 -12.49 4.30
N PHE A 77 6.92 -12.39 5.60
CA PHE A 77 6.91 -11.12 6.30
C PHE A 77 7.94 -11.10 7.41
N ALA A 78 8.46 -9.90 7.65
CA ALA A 78 9.44 -9.63 8.68
C ALA A 78 8.96 -8.43 9.49
N TYR A 79 9.17 -8.49 10.80
CA TYR A 79 8.83 -7.38 11.68
C TYR A 79 10.02 -6.99 12.56
N LYS A 80 10.21 -5.68 12.70
CA LYS A 80 11.12 -5.08 13.65
C LYS A 80 10.29 -4.46 14.76
N LEU A 81 10.62 -4.77 16.00
CA LEU A 81 10.00 -4.14 17.16
C LEU A 81 10.77 -2.88 17.50
N GLU A 82 10.16 -1.73 17.25
CA GLU A 82 10.64 -0.44 17.72
C GLU A 82 9.75 0.04 18.87
N TYR A 83 10.37 0.45 19.97
CA TYR A 83 9.64 0.98 21.12
C TYR A 83 9.19 2.39 20.80
N ILE A 84 7.91 2.56 20.52
CA ILE A 84 7.26 3.85 20.52
C ILE A 84 6.45 3.90 21.82
N PHE A 85 6.82 4.80 22.72
CA PHE A 85 6.10 5.00 23.97
C PHE A 85 4.74 5.66 23.66
N PHE A 86 3.71 4.84 23.46
CA PHE A 86 2.34 5.33 23.44
C PHE A 86 1.81 5.37 24.87
N GLN A 87 1.30 6.51 25.31
CA GLN A 87 0.78 6.70 26.67
C GLN A 87 -0.52 5.93 26.94
N GLN A 88 -1.22 5.45 25.91
CA GLN A 88 -2.45 4.67 26.02
C GLN A 88 -2.69 3.84 24.75
N GLU A 89 -2.91 2.54 24.90
CA GLU A 89 -3.40 1.65 23.84
C GLU A 89 -4.93 1.55 23.93
N PRO A 90 -5.69 1.72 22.84
CA PRO A 90 -7.13 1.45 22.84
C PRO A 90 -7.39 -0.05 22.73
N GLU A 91 -7.99 -0.63 23.76
CA GLU A 91 -8.55 -1.99 23.71
C GLU A 91 -9.93 -1.96 23.02
N VAL A 92 -10.06 -2.64 21.88
CA VAL A 92 -11.35 -2.86 21.21
C VAL A 92 -11.58 -4.36 21.05
N TYR A 93 -12.68 -4.86 21.62
CA TYR A 93 -13.07 -6.27 21.59
C TYR A 93 -14.51 -6.42 21.06
N PRO A 94 -14.76 -7.09 19.92
CA PRO A 94 -16.13 -7.33 19.41
C PRO A 94 -16.80 -8.57 20.04
N TRP A 95 -18.09 -8.49 20.39
CA TRP A 95 -18.85 -9.52 21.11
C TRP A 95 -19.59 -10.50 20.18
N VAL A 96 -19.69 -11.79 20.52
CA VAL A 96 -20.50 -12.81 19.80
C VAL A 96 -21.26 -13.71 20.79
N MET A 97 -22.50 -14.13 20.49
CA MET A 97 -23.43 -14.86 21.37
C MET A 97 -23.21 -16.40 21.41
N ASN A 98 -23.20 -17.02 22.59
CA ASN A 98 -23.19 -18.49 22.79
C ASN A 98 -24.59 -19.10 22.80
N ALA A 99 -24.67 -20.43 22.67
CA ALA A 99 -25.89 -21.26 22.76
C ALA A 99 -26.69 -21.12 24.08
N ALA A 100 -26.12 -20.52 25.12
CA ALA A 100 -26.77 -20.19 26.39
C ALA A 100 -27.25 -18.70 26.47
N GLY A 101 -27.21 -17.97 25.35
CA GLY A 101 -27.59 -16.55 25.28
C GLY A 101 -26.58 -15.56 25.88
N ARG A 102 -25.37 -16.01 26.23
CA ARG A 102 -24.28 -15.16 26.78
C ARG A 102 -23.23 -14.90 25.71
N SER A 103 -22.79 -13.66 25.53
CA SER A 103 -21.73 -13.35 24.58
C SER A 103 -20.36 -13.79 25.10
N VAL A 104 -19.68 -14.69 24.39
CA VAL A 104 -18.32 -15.16 24.75
C VAL A 104 -17.44 -15.19 23.50
N GLN A 105 -16.26 -14.58 23.60
CA GLN A 105 -15.23 -14.67 22.57
C GLN A 105 -14.47 -15.99 22.72
N GLN A 106 -14.57 -16.89 21.75
CA GLN A 106 -13.69 -18.05 21.69
C GLN A 106 -12.41 -17.68 20.95
N LYS A 107 -11.37 -17.29 21.71
CA LYS A 107 -10.06 -16.95 21.17
C LYS A 107 -9.13 -18.14 21.28
N ILE A 108 -8.93 -18.84 20.16
CA ILE A 108 -7.85 -19.82 20.03
C ILE A 108 -6.58 -19.02 19.72
N ARG A 109 -5.51 -19.23 20.51
CA ARG A 109 -4.19 -18.63 20.27
C ARG A 109 -3.19 -19.72 19.95
N VAL A 110 -2.76 -19.83 18.71
CA VAL A 110 -1.64 -20.70 18.32
C VAL A 110 -0.36 -19.88 18.38
N LYS A 111 0.60 -20.31 19.20
CA LYS A 111 1.91 -19.64 19.27
C LYS A 111 2.77 -20.09 18.11
N GLN A 112 3.44 -19.14 17.46
CA GLN A 112 4.43 -19.44 16.44
C GLN A 112 5.84 -19.13 16.92
N ASP A 113 6.74 -19.97 16.45
CA ASP A 113 8.16 -19.79 16.66
C ASP A 113 8.70 -18.73 15.70
N ILE A 114 9.54 -17.86 16.26
CA ILE A 114 10.14 -16.74 15.56
C ILE A 114 11.66 -16.88 15.60
N GLU A 115 12.31 -16.52 14.51
CA GLU A 115 13.76 -16.46 14.40
C GLU A 115 14.22 -15.13 13.82
N ILE A 116 15.51 -14.84 13.92
CA ILE A 116 16.11 -13.72 13.20
C ILE A 116 16.04 -14.05 11.71
N CYS A 117 15.58 -13.10 10.89
CA CYS A 117 15.42 -13.32 9.46
C CYS A 117 16.75 -13.69 8.79
N LYS A 118 16.73 -14.72 7.93
CA LYS A 118 17.91 -15.20 7.18
C LYS A 118 17.96 -14.57 5.79
N PHE A 119 19.15 -14.61 5.16
CA PHE A 119 19.32 -14.24 3.76
C PHE A 119 18.46 -15.12 2.85
N GLY A 120 17.92 -14.54 1.78
CA GLY A 120 17.04 -15.24 0.83
C GLY A 120 15.56 -15.31 1.23
N ARG A 121 15.20 -14.85 2.44
CA ARG A 121 13.80 -14.58 2.82
C ARG A 121 13.32 -13.26 2.18
N LEU A 122 12.01 -13.07 2.09
CA LEU A 122 11.36 -11.85 1.56
C LEU A 122 11.57 -11.54 0.07
N GLY A 123 12.20 -12.43 -0.70
CA GLY A 123 12.41 -12.23 -2.14
C GLY A 123 13.28 -11.03 -2.50
N LEU A 124 14.06 -10.51 -1.54
CA LEU A 124 14.93 -9.36 -1.73
C LEU A 124 16.34 -9.77 -2.17
N GLU A 125 16.98 -8.92 -2.95
CA GLU A 125 18.37 -9.10 -3.36
C GLU A 125 19.32 -8.98 -2.14
N PRO A 126 20.40 -9.78 -2.04
CA PRO A 126 21.26 -9.83 -0.86
C PRO A 126 21.83 -8.46 -0.43
N ASN A 127 22.23 -7.64 -1.41
CA ASN A 127 22.78 -6.30 -1.15
C ASN A 127 21.76 -5.37 -0.47
N THR A 128 20.47 -5.53 -0.80
CA THR A 128 19.36 -4.75 -0.22
C THR A 128 19.05 -5.22 1.19
N ILE A 129 19.11 -6.53 1.44
CA ILE A 129 18.91 -7.13 2.77
C ILE A 129 19.95 -6.60 3.77
N ASP A 130 21.21 -6.50 3.34
CA ASP A 130 22.30 -5.98 4.17
C ASP A 130 22.18 -4.48 4.40
N TYR A 131 21.89 -3.70 3.35
CA TYR A 131 21.69 -2.26 3.47
C TYR A 131 20.55 -1.93 4.46
N LEU A 132 19.44 -2.65 4.37
CA LEU A 132 18.29 -2.49 5.27
C LEU A 132 18.49 -3.13 6.65
N ASN A 133 19.63 -3.79 6.89
CA ASN A 133 19.95 -4.51 8.13
C ASN A 133 18.84 -5.48 8.56
N VAL A 134 18.19 -6.15 7.60
CA VAL A 134 17.05 -7.05 7.87
C VAL A 134 17.50 -8.23 8.73
N VAL A 135 18.64 -8.83 8.37
CA VAL A 135 19.21 -10.02 9.05
C VAL A 135 19.65 -9.73 10.49
N LYS A 136 19.77 -8.46 10.90
CA LYS A 136 20.19 -8.12 12.27
C LYS A 136 19.03 -7.73 13.18
N ASN A 137 18.03 -7.03 12.62
CA ASN A 137 17.03 -6.34 13.44
C ASN A 137 15.61 -6.88 13.28
N TYR A 138 15.36 -7.69 12.26
CA TYR A 138 14.03 -8.18 11.95
C TYR A 138 13.86 -9.65 12.35
N TYR A 139 12.64 -9.96 12.75
CA TYR A 139 12.21 -11.30 13.10
C TYR A 139 11.24 -11.82 12.06
N CYS A 140 11.41 -13.09 11.72
CA CYS A 140 10.59 -13.83 10.78
C CYS A 140 10.00 -15.04 11.51
N PRO A 141 8.77 -15.49 11.17
CA PRO A 141 8.29 -16.80 11.60
C PRO A 141 9.19 -17.90 11.02
N LYS A 142 9.43 -18.97 11.78
CA LYS A 142 10.22 -20.12 11.29
C LYS A 142 9.51 -20.86 10.14
N GLU A 143 8.20 -21.01 10.27
CA GLU A 143 7.34 -21.68 9.30
C GLU A 143 6.08 -20.83 9.09
N ILE A 144 5.68 -20.62 7.84
CA ILE A 144 4.46 -19.91 7.48
C ILE A 144 3.46 -20.92 6.98
N ASN A 145 2.47 -21.20 7.84
CA ASN A 145 1.29 -21.99 7.49
C ASN A 145 0.08 -21.42 8.23
N PHE A 146 -0.46 -20.33 7.69
CA PHE A 146 -1.53 -19.57 8.34
C PHE A 146 -2.76 -19.54 7.46
N GLN A 147 -3.93 -19.59 8.09
CA GLN A 147 -5.19 -19.37 7.40
C GLN A 147 -5.73 -18.02 7.87
N LEU A 148 -5.89 -17.07 6.96
CA LEU A 148 -6.54 -15.80 7.23
C LEU A 148 -7.99 -15.84 6.79
N GLN A 149 -8.89 -15.27 7.58
CA GLN A 149 -10.31 -15.27 7.28
C GLN A 149 -10.98 -14.05 7.90
N GLY A 150 -11.90 -13.45 7.15
CA GLY A 150 -12.82 -12.43 7.65
C GLY A 150 -12.20 -11.05 7.82
N SER A 151 -12.97 -10.18 8.46
CA SER A 151 -12.58 -8.83 8.86
C SER A 151 -12.95 -8.61 10.33
N TYR A 152 -12.54 -7.50 10.94
CA TYR A 152 -12.87 -7.18 12.35
C TYR A 152 -14.38 -7.18 12.66
N SER A 153 -15.23 -7.02 11.63
CA SER A 153 -16.68 -7.02 11.75
C SER A 153 -17.33 -8.35 11.33
N ALA A 154 -16.54 -9.38 10.99
CA ALA A 154 -17.04 -10.69 10.62
C ALA A 154 -17.46 -11.53 11.82
N GLN A 155 -18.39 -12.46 11.62
CA GLN A 155 -18.82 -13.41 12.66
C GLN A 155 -17.68 -14.31 13.15
N SER A 156 -16.72 -14.62 12.26
CA SER A 156 -15.51 -15.38 12.57
C SER A 156 -14.31 -14.73 11.90
N ILE A 157 -13.23 -14.54 12.66
CA ILE A 157 -11.98 -13.95 12.17
C ILE A 157 -10.81 -14.90 12.46
N LYS A 158 -9.96 -15.12 11.45
CA LYS A 158 -8.63 -15.71 11.63
C LYS A 158 -7.62 -14.65 11.21
N GLN A 159 -6.82 -14.18 12.17
CA GLN A 159 -5.88 -13.07 11.98
C GLN A 159 -4.54 -13.35 12.65
N ILE A 160 -3.51 -12.60 12.25
CA ILE A 160 -2.19 -12.64 12.86
C ILE A 160 -2.16 -11.59 13.96
N GLN A 161 -1.78 -11.96 15.19
CA GLN A 161 -1.61 -11.03 16.29
C GLN A 161 -0.16 -11.03 16.81
N LEU A 162 0.50 -9.88 16.67
CA LEU A 162 1.77 -9.64 17.34
C LEU A 162 1.49 -9.20 18.78
N GLN A 163 1.97 -9.98 19.77
CA GLN A 163 1.84 -9.62 21.17
C GLN A 163 3.22 -9.44 21.81
N VAL A 164 3.52 -8.21 22.22
CA VAL A 164 4.73 -7.89 22.98
C VAL A 164 4.35 -7.91 24.45
N THR A 165 5.02 -8.73 25.26
CA THR A 165 4.79 -8.78 26.70
C THR A 165 6.11 -8.65 27.44
N TYR A 166 6.07 -8.04 28.63
CA TYR A 166 7.22 -8.05 29.53
C TYR A 166 7.58 -9.50 29.88
N CYS A 167 8.88 -9.82 29.92
CA CYS A 167 9.26 -11.14 30.39
C CYS A 167 8.90 -11.29 31.86
N ASN A 168 8.07 -12.28 32.16
CA ASN A 168 7.88 -12.82 33.49
C ASN A 168 8.64 -14.16 33.59
N GLN A 169 9.19 -14.49 34.76
CA GLN A 169 10.00 -15.70 34.97
C GLN A 169 9.23 -16.96 34.59
N THR A 170 7.93 -17.00 34.86
CA THR A 170 7.03 -18.10 34.44
C THR A 170 7.02 -18.32 32.92
N ASN A 171 7.05 -17.24 32.12
CA ASN A 171 7.04 -17.34 30.66
C ASN A 171 8.41 -17.73 30.08
N LEU A 172 9.50 -17.30 30.73
CA LEU A 172 10.85 -17.71 30.41
C LEU A 172 11.08 -19.19 30.70
N ASP A 173 10.59 -19.66 31.85
CA ASP A 173 10.70 -21.04 32.28
C ASP A 173 9.94 -21.98 31.33
N LEU A 174 8.76 -21.57 30.86
CA LEU A 174 8.00 -22.31 29.84
C LEU A 174 8.72 -22.34 28.48
N LYS A 175 9.39 -21.27 28.08
CA LYS A 175 10.04 -21.18 26.76
C LYS A 175 11.42 -21.85 26.72
N TYR A 176 12.17 -21.77 27.81
CA TYR A 176 13.56 -22.24 27.88
C TYR A 176 13.74 -23.40 28.87
N ASN A 177 12.66 -24.07 29.28
CA ASN A 177 12.70 -25.21 30.19
C ASN A 177 13.58 -24.94 31.44
N LYS A 178 13.33 -23.79 32.10
CA LYS A 178 14.04 -23.28 33.30
C LYS A 178 15.55 -23.00 33.15
N THR A 179 16.11 -23.03 31.94
CA THR A 179 17.55 -22.78 31.74
C THR A 179 17.96 -21.31 31.76
N LYS A 180 17.00 -20.37 31.71
CA LYS A 180 17.27 -18.92 31.72
C LYS A 180 16.62 -18.22 32.90
N GLN A 181 17.43 -17.52 33.70
CA GLN A 181 16.96 -16.59 34.73
C GLN A 181 16.80 -15.17 34.17
N LEU A 182 15.77 -14.46 34.62
CA LEU A 182 15.54 -13.06 34.27
C LEU A 182 16.72 -12.19 34.72
N LYS A 183 17.40 -11.55 33.77
CA LYS A 183 18.12 -10.31 34.04
C LYS A 183 17.11 -9.17 33.94
N MET A 184 17.07 -8.27 34.94
CA MET A 184 16.12 -7.15 34.99
C MET A 184 16.00 -6.45 33.62
N LYS A 185 14.75 -6.21 33.18
CA LYS A 185 14.36 -5.51 31.92
C LYS A 185 14.57 -6.28 30.60
N GLN A 186 14.31 -7.58 30.55
CA GLN A 186 14.15 -8.30 29.27
C GLN A 186 12.69 -8.35 28.81
N ILE A 187 12.45 -8.16 27.51
CA ILE A 187 11.12 -8.17 26.89
C ILE A 187 10.95 -9.45 26.07
N CYS A 188 9.81 -10.11 26.27
CA CYS A 188 9.52 -11.41 25.69
C CYS A 188 8.64 -11.22 24.46
N LYS A 189 9.18 -11.63 23.31
CA LYS A 189 8.53 -11.50 22.01
C LYS A 189 7.82 -12.81 21.67
N THR A 190 6.51 -12.74 21.45
CA THR A 190 5.68 -13.88 21.08
C THR A 190 4.73 -13.50 19.95
N LEU A 191 4.71 -14.30 18.88
CA LEU A 191 3.72 -14.20 17.82
C LEU A 191 2.58 -15.17 18.14
N GLY A 192 1.33 -14.69 18.12
CA GLY A 192 0.14 -15.48 18.38
C GLY A 192 -0.86 -15.38 17.22
N PHE A 193 -1.59 -16.46 16.98
CA PHE A 193 -2.64 -16.56 15.96
C PHE A 193 -3.96 -16.84 16.64
#